data_AF-A0A7C3MZS4-F1
#
_entry.id   AF-A0A7C3MZS4-F1
#
_cell.length_a   1.000
_cell.length_b   1.000
_cell.length_c   1.000
_cell.angle_alpha   90.00
_cell.angle_beta   90.00
_cell.angle_gamma   90.00
#
_symmetry.space_group_name_H-M   'P 1'
#
loop_
_entity.id
_entity.type
_entity.pdbx_description
1 polymer ?
#
loop_
_entity_poly.entity_id
_entity_poly.type
_entity_poly.pdbx_seq_one_letter_code
_entity_poly.pdbx_strand_id
1 'polypeptide(L)'
;MKNRKRGRVPPSFLRWERAMLFSFLNFIDTLNEWTGKFVSLWMIPMIVVMSFEVFMRYGMASPTIWGTELVTYLFASYILLGGGYTLLHGAHVNINIFYNRMEVRRRALFDLLTAFIFFVYPWVLFHEGLKFALDGWSRNRHSGTDWNPPLYPVLMAVPHYSFSGF
;
A
#
# COMPACT_ATOMS: atom_id res chain seq x y z
N MET A 1 -11.05 26.72 -7.52
CA MET A 1 -10.93 25.26 -7.27
C MET A 1 -11.81 24.91 -6.07
N LYS A 2 -13.12 24.82 -6.27
CA LYS A 2 -13.95 23.61 -6.53
C LYS A 2 -14.28 22.76 -5.28
N ASN A 3 -14.90 23.42 -4.29
CA ASN A 3 -16.21 23.10 -3.70
C ASN A 3 -16.68 21.62 -3.81
N ARG A 4 -15.91 20.68 -3.26
CA ARG A 4 -16.32 19.27 -3.12
C ARG A 4 -17.07 19.14 -1.79
N LYS A 5 -18.38 18.95 -1.92
CA LYS A 5 -19.38 18.70 -0.88
C LYS A 5 -18.76 18.03 0.36
N ARG A 6 -18.40 18.85 1.37
CA ARG A 6 -18.18 18.43 2.75
C ARG A 6 -19.33 17.50 3.11
N GLY A 7 -19.03 16.26 3.47
CA GLY A 7 -20.03 15.29 3.93
C GLY A 7 -20.97 16.01 4.89
N ARG A 8 -22.28 15.98 4.60
CA ARG A 8 -23.29 16.72 5.36
C ARG A 8 -23.24 16.23 6.80
N VAL A 9 -22.50 16.95 7.65
CA VAL A 9 -22.44 16.72 9.09
C VAL A 9 -23.88 16.78 9.60
N PRO A 10 -24.42 15.74 10.25
CA PRO A 10 -25.83 15.68 10.55
C PRO A 10 -26.29 16.87 11.41
N PRO A 11 -27.55 17.34 11.24
CA PRO A 11 -28.09 18.53 11.91
C PRO A 11 -27.97 18.55 13.43
N SER A 12 -27.75 17.40 14.06
CA SER A 12 -27.78 17.19 15.51
C SER A 12 -26.60 17.74 16.30
N PHE A 13 -25.47 18.08 15.66
CA PHE A 13 -24.27 18.57 16.35
C PHE A 13 -24.29 20.09 16.58
N LEU A 14 -23.85 20.52 17.76
CA LEU A 14 -23.75 21.93 18.17
C LEU A 14 -22.73 22.69 17.29
N ARG A 15 -22.92 24.01 17.13
CA ARG A 15 -22.06 24.86 16.24
C ARG A 15 -20.56 24.75 16.56
N TRP A 16 -20.19 24.56 17.82
CA TRP A 16 -18.80 24.50 18.27
C TRP A 16 -18.14 23.13 17.96
N GLU A 17 -18.88 22.02 18.09
CA GLU A 17 -18.41 20.68 17.69
C GLU A 17 -18.08 20.65 16.20
N ARG A 18 -18.94 21.26 15.38
CA ARG A 18 -18.71 21.38 13.93
C ARG A 18 -17.46 22.18 13.61
N ALA A 19 -17.23 23.29 14.31
CA ALA A 19 -16.05 24.13 14.10
C ALA A 19 -14.76 23.37 14.44
N MET A 20 -14.76 22.61 15.53
CA MET A 20 -13.63 21.77 15.92
C MET A 20 -13.35 20.67 14.89
N LEU A 21 -14.39 19.98 14.41
CA LEU A 21 -14.28 18.96 13.37
C LEU A 21 -13.73 19.53 12.07
N PHE A 22 -14.24 20.68 11.61
CA PHE A 22 -13.73 21.30 10.39
C PHE A 22 -12.29 21.79 10.53
N SER A 23 -11.90 22.28 11.71
CA SER A 23 -10.51 22.68 11.98
C SER A 23 -9.57 21.48 11.93
N PHE A 24 -9.97 20.37 12.57
CA PHE A 24 -9.21 19.12 12.57
C PHE A 24 -9.08 18.51 11.17
N LEU A 25 -10.18 18.47 10.40
CA LEU A 25 -10.18 17.99 9.02
C LEU A 25 -9.27 18.85 8.13
N ASN A 26 -9.37 20.18 8.23
CA ASN A 26 -8.51 21.09 7.46
C ASN A 26 -7.02 20.93 7.84
N PHE A 27 -6.71 20.63 9.10
CA PHE A 27 -5.34 20.34 9.54
C PHE A 27 -4.81 19.07 8.87
N ILE A 28 -5.60 17.99 8.86
CA ILE A 28 -5.26 16.73 8.17
C ILE A 28 -5.07 16.96 6.67
N ASP A 29 -5.97 17.70 6.02
CA ASP A 29 -5.90 18.00 4.60
C ASP A 29 -4.61 18.78 4.26
N THR A 30 -4.24 19.76 5.10
CA THR A 30 -3.03 20.56 4.92
C THR A 30 -1.76 19.73 5.10
N LEU A 31 -1.74 18.85 6.10
CA LEU A 31 -0.63 17.91 6.29
C LEU A 31 -0.46 17.01 5.07
N ASN A 32 -1.56 16.41 4.59
CA ASN A 32 -1.52 15.54 3.41
C ASN A 32 -1.06 16.29 2.14
N GLU A 33 -1.47 17.53 1.92
CA GLU A 33 -0.98 18.35 0.80
C GLU A 33 0.51 18.64 0.89
N TRP A 34 1.02 18.93 2.10
CA TRP A 34 2.44 19.18 2.32
C TRP A 34 3.26 17.91 2.11
N THR A 35 2.80 16.79 2.65
CA THR A 35 3.40 15.47 2.43
C THR A 35 3.42 15.12 0.94
N GLY A 36 2.34 15.37 0.19
CA GLY A 36 2.31 15.13 -1.26
C GLY A 36 3.36 15.92 -2.05
N LYS A 37 3.53 17.21 -1.72
CA LYS A 37 4.58 18.03 -2.34
C LYS A 37 5.97 17.51 -2.00
N PHE A 38 6.22 17.16 -0.74
CA PHE A 38 7.50 16.60 -0.32
C PHE A 38 7.81 15.25 -1.01
N VAL A 39 6.81 14.39 -1.13
CA VAL A 39 6.91 13.07 -1.79
C VAL A 39 7.19 13.20 -3.29
N SER A 40 6.65 14.22 -3.96
CA SER A 40 6.96 14.47 -5.38
C SER A 40 8.44 14.76 -5.63
N LEU A 41 9.11 15.48 -4.71
CA LEU A 41 10.55 15.74 -4.78
C LEU A 41 11.37 14.48 -4.50
N TRP A 42 10.85 13.60 -3.64
CA TRP A 42 11.43 12.30 -3.28
C TRP A 42 11.55 11.31 -4.46
N MET A 43 10.78 11.52 -5.53
CA MET A 43 10.88 10.72 -6.74
C MET A 43 12.22 10.90 -7.47
N ILE A 44 12.80 12.10 -7.40
CA ILE A 44 14.06 12.45 -8.09
C ILE A 44 15.24 11.62 -7.59
N PRO A 45 15.59 11.60 -6.28
CA PRO A 45 16.71 10.80 -5.79
C PRO A 45 16.48 9.30 -6.03
N MET A 46 15.23 8.83 -5.98
CA MET A 46 14.92 7.42 -6.26
C MET A 46 15.25 7.03 -7.71
N ILE A 47 14.90 7.87 -8.69
CA ILE A 47 15.24 7.65 -10.11
C ILE A 47 16.76 7.66 -10.31
N VAL A 48 17.47 8.59 -9.66
CA VAL A 48 18.93 8.71 -9.76
C VAL A 48 19.62 7.46 -9.23
N VAL A 49 19.26 7.02 -8.02
CA VAL A 49 19.85 5.81 -7.41
C VAL A 49 19.54 4.58 -8.25
N MET A 50 18.29 4.40 -8.68
CA MET A 50 17.89 3.25 -9.50
C MET A 50 18.66 3.23 -10.84
N SER A 51 18.79 4.38 -11.50
CA SER A 51 19.52 4.47 -12.77
C SER A 51 21.02 4.20 -12.58
N PHE A 52 21.60 4.71 -11.50
CA PHE A 52 22.99 4.42 -11.13
C PHE A 52 23.22 2.93 -10.87
N GLU A 53 22.33 2.28 -10.13
CA GLU A 53 22.43 0.85 -9.84
C GLU A 53 22.31 -0.01 -11.11
N VAL A 54 21.36 0.32 -12.00
CA VAL A 54 21.21 -0.34 -13.30
C VAL A 54 22.47 -0.15 -14.14
N PHE A 55 23.05 1.05 -14.17
CA PHE A 55 24.30 1.30 -14.90
C PHE A 55 25.49 0.52 -14.31
N MET A 56 25.65 0.48 -12.99
CA MET A 56 26.71 -0.28 -12.34
C MET A 56 26.58 -1.79 -12.61
N ARG A 57 25.34 -2.31 -12.54
CA ARG A 57 25.06 -3.73 -12.74
C ARG A 57 25.25 -4.17 -14.20
N TYR A 58 24.74 -3.41 -15.17
CA TYR A 58 24.75 -3.82 -16.58
C TYR A 58 25.87 -3.18 -17.40
N GLY A 59 26.29 -1.96 -17.08
CA GLY A 59 27.36 -1.26 -17.76
C GLY A 59 28.74 -1.61 -17.23
N MET A 60 28.90 -1.69 -15.90
CA MET A 60 30.19 -1.95 -15.26
C MET A 60 30.36 -3.38 -14.72
N ALA A 61 29.32 -4.23 -14.86
CA ALA A 61 29.26 -5.59 -14.32
C ALA A 61 29.66 -5.69 -12.83
N SER A 62 29.51 -4.58 -12.08
CA SER A 62 29.93 -4.44 -10.69
C SER A 62 28.74 -3.96 -9.86
N PRO A 63 27.86 -4.89 -9.43
CA PRO A 63 26.68 -4.53 -8.65
C PRO A 63 27.10 -3.96 -7.29
N THR A 64 26.47 -2.86 -6.88
CA THR A 64 26.68 -2.27 -5.56
C THR A 64 25.91 -3.03 -4.49
N ILE A 65 26.56 -3.35 -3.37
CA ILE A 65 25.95 -4.09 -2.24
C ILE A 65 24.78 -3.31 -1.62
N TRP A 66 24.91 -1.99 -1.56
CA TRP A 66 23.95 -1.09 -0.90
C TRP A 66 22.83 -0.57 -1.84
N GLY A 67 22.98 -0.70 -3.16
CA GLY A 67 22.06 -0.09 -4.12
C GLY A 67 20.64 -0.61 -3.96
N THR A 68 20.49 -1.93 -4.01
CA THR A 68 19.18 -2.59 -4.02
C THR A 68 18.41 -2.34 -2.72
N GLU A 69 19.11 -2.40 -1.57
CA GLU A 69 18.51 -2.12 -0.26
C GLU A 69 18.10 -0.65 -0.15
N LEU A 70 18.93 0.29 -0.62
CA LEU A 70 18.63 1.71 -0.56
C LEU A 70 17.43 2.08 -1.45
N VAL A 71 17.32 1.53 -2.66
CA VAL A 71 16.14 1.70 -3.52
C VAL A 71 14.89 1.13 -2.84
N THR A 72 15.00 -0.02 -2.18
CA THR A 72 13.89 -0.65 -1.47
C THR A 72 13.40 0.23 -0.32
N TYR A 73 14.31 0.78 0.50
CA TYR A 73 13.94 1.69 1.58
C TYR A 73 13.32 2.98 1.05
N LEU A 74 13.88 3.56 -0.01
CA LEU A 74 13.34 4.77 -0.62
C LEU A 74 11.93 4.54 -1.18
N PHE A 75 11.71 3.39 -1.82
CA PHE A 75 10.40 3.05 -2.37
C PHE A 75 9.36 2.81 -1.27
N ALA A 76 9.74 2.12 -0.19
CA ALA A 76 8.86 1.86 0.94
C ALA A 76 8.36 3.16 1.60
N SER A 77 9.26 4.11 1.88
CA SER A 77 8.88 5.40 2.44
C SER A 77 8.12 6.28 1.44
N TYR A 78 8.40 6.19 0.14
CA TYR A 78 7.60 6.85 -0.89
C TYR A 78 6.14 6.41 -0.86
N ILE A 79 5.87 5.09 -0.77
CA ILE A 79 4.50 4.57 -0.69
C ILE A 79 3.81 5.01 0.60
N LEU A 80 4.50 4.91 1.75
CA LEU A 80 3.91 5.26 3.03
C LEU A 80 3.52 6.75 3.10
N LEU A 81 4.39 7.63 2.62
CA LEU A 81 4.13 9.07 2.60
C LEU A 81 3.15 9.46 1.47
N GLY A 82 3.21 8.80 0.31
CA GLY A 82 2.32 9.05 -0.83
C GLY A 82 0.89 8.51 -0.62
N GLY A 83 0.71 7.51 0.24
CA GLY A 83 -0.58 6.89 0.55
C GLY A 83 -1.61 7.90 1.09
N GLY A 84 -1.21 8.75 2.05
CA GLY A 84 -2.09 9.80 2.59
C GLY A 84 -2.54 10.82 1.54
N TYR A 85 -1.61 11.24 0.68
CA TYR A 85 -1.89 12.18 -0.40
C TYR A 85 -2.84 11.59 -1.47
N THR A 86 -2.61 10.34 -1.88
CA THR A 86 -3.47 9.65 -2.85
C THR A 86 -4.86 9.36 -2.29
N LEU A 87 -4.97 9.04 -1.00
CA LEU A 87 -6.24 8.86 -0.31
C LEU A 87 -7.01 10.18 -0.22
N LEU A 88 -6.35 11.29 0.13
CA LEU A 88 -6.95 12.63 0.15
C LEU A 88 -7.52 13.01 -1.22
N HIS A 89 -6.77 12.74 -2.29
CA HIS A 89 -7.20 13.07 -3.66
C HIS A 89 -8.27 12.12 -4.20
N GLY A 90 -8.59 11.04 -3.47
CA GLY A 90 -9.45 9.96 -3.97
C GLY A 90 -8.87 9.31 -5.23
N ALA A 91 -7.55 9.44 -5.42
CA ALA A 91 -6.80 8.86 -6.52
C ALA A 91 -6.31 7.44 -6.20
N HIS A 92 -6.45 7.02 -4.93
CA HIS A 92 -6.35 5.61 -4.57
C HIS A 92 -7.38 4.85 -5.40
N VAL A 93 -6.89 4.07 -6.38
CA VAL A 93 -7.61 3.42 -7.48
C VAL A 93 -9.10 3.24 -7.18
N ASN A 94 -9.89 4.27 -7.51
CA ASN A 94 -11.32 4.27 -7.26
C ASN A 94 -12.01 4.29 -8.63
N ILE A 95 -12.49 3.11 -9.05
CA ILE A 95 -13.31 2.91 -10.26
C ILE A 95 -14.71 3.56 -10.08
N ASN A 96 -14.90 4.41 -9.08
CA ASN A 96 -16.17 5.09 -8.76
C ASN A 96 -16.80 5.84 -9.95
N ILE A 97 -16.01 6.33 -10.91
CA ILE A 97 -16.56 7.01 -12.11
C ILE A 97 -17.32 6.01 -13.00
N PHE A 98 -16.80 4.81 -13.17
CA PHE A 98 -17.47 3.75 -13.92
C PHE A 98 -18.58 3.11 -13.07
N TYR A 99 -18.34 2.89 -11.77
CA TYR A 99 -19.31 2.26 -10.87
C TYR A 99 -20.61 3.05 -10.71
N ASN A 100 -20.53 4.38 -10.63
CA ASN A 100 -21.72 5.24 -10.45
C ASN A 100 -22.52 5.45 -11.75
N ARG A 101 -21.98 5.08 -12.92
CA ARG A 101 -22.68 5.15 -14.21
C ARG A 101 -23.34 3.82 -14.61
N MET A 102 -23.14 2.75 -13.85
CA MET A 102 -23.68 1.43 -14.16
C MET A 102 -25.08 1.22 -13.58
N GLU A 103 -25.93 0.50 -14.31
CA GLU A 103 -27.22 0.01 -13.81
C GLU A 103 -27.06 -0.91 -12.60
N VAL A 104 -28.06 -0.91 -11.71
CA VAL A 104 -28.10 -1.67 -10.44
C VAL A 104 -27.75 -3.15 -10.64
N ARG A 105 -28.19 -3.78 -11.74
CA ARG A 105 -27.91 -5.18 -12.06
C ARG A 105 -26.44 -5.45 -12.38
N ARG A 106 -25.78 -4.54 -13.11
CA ARG A 106 -24.35 -4.67 -13.45
C ARG A 106 -23.49 -4.40 -12.22
N ARG A 107 -23.91 -3.44 -11.39
CA ARG A 107 -23.26 -3.15 -10.11
C ARG A 107 -23.25 -4.37 -9.19
N ALA A 108 -24.39 -5.05 -9.04
CA ALA A 108 -24.48 -6.27 -8.23
C ALA A 108 -23.59 -7.41 -8.77
N LEU A 109 -23.45 -7.55 -10.08
CA LEU A 109 -22.53 -8.53 -10.68
C LEU A 109 -21.06 -8.19 -10.40
N PHE A 110 -20.68 -6.91 -10.49
CA PHE A 110 -19.34 -6.46 -10.13
C PHE A 110 -19.06 -6.60 -8.63
N ASP A 111 -20.04 -6.33 -7.76
CA ASP A 111 -19.93 -6.55 -6.32
C ASP A 111 -19.70 -8.04 -6.03
N LEU A 112 -20.44 -8.95 -6.70
CA LEU A 112 -20.27 -10.39 -6.56
C LEU A 112 -18.91 -10.88 -7.07
N LEU A 113 -18.47 -10.40 -8.24
CA LEU A 113 -17.15 -10.72 -8.81
C LEU A 113 -16.02 -10.22 -7.91
N THR A 114 -16.14 -8.99 -7.40
CA THR A 114 -15.14 -8.40 -6.50
C THR A 114 -15.09 -9.17 -5.19
N ALA A 115 -16.25 -9.54 -4.62
CA ALA A 115 -16.33 -10.39 -3.44
C ALA A 115 -15.68 -11.77 -3.69
N PHE A 116 -15.95 -12.40 -4.84
CA PHE A 116 -15.34 -13.67 -5.19
C PHE A 116 -13.81 -13.57 -5.27
N ILE A 117 -13.29 -12.58 -6.01
CA ILE A 117 -11.84 -12.33 -6.12
C ILE A 117 -11.23 -12.06 -4.73
N PHE A 118 -11.95 -11.32 -3.90
CA PHE A 118 -11.54 -11.01 -2.53
C PHE A 118 -11.44 -12.25 -1.64
N PHE A 119 -12.26 -13.29 -1.85
CA PHE A 119 -12.14 -14.57 -1.16
C PHE A 119 -11.10 -15.51 -1.78
N VAL A 120 -10.87 -15.43 -3.09
CA VAL A 120 -9.84 -16.24 -3.77
C VAL A 120 -8.43 -15.81 -3.33
N TYR A 121 -8.20 -14.51 -3.16
CA TYR A 121 -6.89 -13.99 -2.74
C TYR A 121 -6.36 -14.60 -1.42
N PRO A 122 -7.08 -14.58 -0.28
CA PRO A 122 -6.65 -15.22 0.95
C PRO A 122 -6.61 -16.74 0.85
N TRP A 123 -7.49 -17.36 0.07
CA TRP A 123 -7.44 -18.80 -0.16
C TRP A 123 -6.09 -19.22 -0.79
N VAL A 124 -5.66 -18.49 -1.81
CA VAL A 124 -4.36 -18.73 -2.47
C VAL A 124 -3.21 -18.43 -1.52
N LEU A 125 -3.26 -17.33 -0.76
CA LEU A 125 -2.24 -17.01 0.24
C LEU A 125 -2.12 -18.08 1.33
N PHE A 126 -3.25 -18.61 1.80
CA PHE A 126 -3.27 -19.69 2.79
C PHE A 126 -2.65 -20.96 2.23
N HIS A 127 -3.04 -21.35 1.01
CA HIS A 127 -2.56 -22.57 0.38
C HIS A 127 -1.05 -22.51 0.07
N GLU A 128 -0.58 -21.42 -0.52
CA GLU A 128 0.84 -21.24 -0.82
C GLU A 128 1.65 -20.97 0.45
N GLY A 129 1.10 -20.23 1.42
CA GLY A 129 1.70 -20.02 2.72
C GLY A 129 1.91 -21.33 3.49
N LEU A 130 0.93 -22.23 3.47
CA LEU A 130 1.05 -23.57 4.07
C LEU A 130 2.15 -24.41 3.40
N LYS A 131 2.18 -24.45 2.06
CA LYS A 131 3.24 -25.16 1.34
C LYS A 131 4.61 -24.59 1.69
N PHE A 132 4.75 -23.27 1.71
CA PHE A 132 6.00 -22.59 2.06
C PHE A 132 6.43 -22.86 3.52
N ALA A 133 5.48 -22.92 4.45
CA ALA A 133 5.75 -23.26 5.85
C ALA A 133 6.23 -24.71 6.00
N LEU A 134 5.58 -25.66 5.33
CA LEU A 134 5.95 -27.08 5.35
C LEU A 134 7.30 -27.33 4.66
N ASP A 135 7.57 -26.67 3.54
CA ASP A 135 8.87 -26.72 2.87
C ASP A 135 9.97 -26.03 3.70
N GLY A 136 9.66 -24.92 4.37
CA GLY A 136 10.58 -24.22 5.26
C GLY A 136 11.01 -25.08 6.46
N TRP A 137 10.06 -25.83 7.02
CA TRP A 137 10.30 -26.78 8.11
C TRP A 137 11.11 -28.00 7.66
N SER A 138 10.75 -28.62 6.54
CA SER A 138 11.43 -29.83 6.06
C SER A 138 12.81 -29.57 5.48
N ARG A 139 13.06 -28.38 4.90
CA ARG A 139 14.32 -28.05 4.22
C ARG A 139 15.25 -27.11 5.00
N ASN A 140 14.92 -26.79 6.26
CA ASN A 140 15.68 -25.90 7.15
C ASN A 140 16.19 -24.62 6.43
N ARG A 141 15.27 -23.89 5.78
CA ARG A 141 15.64 -22.74 4.94
C ARG A 141 16.06 -21.53 5.78
N HIS A 142 17.17 -20.91 5.39
CA HIS A 142 17.68 -19.68 5.97
C HIS A 142 17.63 -18.55 4.92
N SER A 143 17.71 -17.29 5.36
CA SER A 143 17.48 -16.11 4.49
C SER A 143 18.47 -15.98 3.33
N GLY A 144 19.62 -16.65 3.37
CA GLY A 144 20.68 -16.51 2.36
C GLY A 144 21.33 -15.12 2.35
N THR A 145 21.06 -14.29 3.36
CA THR A 145 21.75 -13.01 3.63
C THR A 145 22.89 -13.24 4.62
N ASP A 146 23.83 -12.29 4.73
CA ASP A 146 25.03 -12.44 5.58
C ASP A 146 24.73 -12.76 7.06
N TRP A 147 23.57 -12.33 7.58
CA TRP A 147 23.09 -12.64 8.92
C TRP A 147 22.44 -14.04 9.04
N ASN A 148 21.92 -14.57 7.94
CA ASN A 148 21.34 -15.90 7.77
C ASN A 148 20.42 -16.38 8.91
N PRO A 149 19.41 -15.61 9.37
CA PRO A 149 18.50 -16.11 10.38
C PRO A 149 17.59 -17.20 9.78
N PRO A 150 17.16 -18.14 10.62
CA PRO A 150 16.22 -19.17 10.20
C PRO A 150 14.86 -18.59 9.78
N LEU A 151 14.34 -19.00 8.62
CA LEU A 151 13.08 -18.47 8.06
C LEU A 151 11.82 -19.14 8.61
N TYR A 152 11.96 -20.28 9.30
CA TYR A 152 10.83 -21.05 9.82
C TYR A 152 9.85 -20.25 10.71
N PRO A 153 10.25 -19.31 11.59
CA PRO A 153 9.31 -18.59 12.43
C PRO A 153 8.42 -17.62 11.63
N VAL A 154 8.99 -17.01 10.59
CA VAL A 154 8.28 -16.07 9.71
C VAL A 154 7.35 -16.81 8.77
N LEU A 155 7.80 -17.94 8.21
CA LEU A 155 7.01 -18.74 7.27
C LEU A 155 5.79 -19.40 7.94
N MET A 156 5.91 -19.83 9.20
CA MET A 156 4.76 -20.35 9.96
C MET A 156 3.72 -19.28 10.30
N ALA A 157 4.09 -18.01 10.34
CA ALA A 157 3.16 -16.94 10.66
C ALA A 157 2.22 -16.61 9.48
N VAL A 158 2.63 -16.89 8.24
CA VAL A 158 1.85 -16.59 7.01
C VAL A 158 0.47 -17.27 6.99
N PRO A 159 0.32 -18.59 7.29
CA PRO A 159 -0.99 -19.23 7.40
C PRO A 159 -1.89 -18.60 8.49
N HIS A 160 -1.33 -18.18 9.62
CA HIS A 160 -2.10 -17.58 10.72
C HIS A 160 -2.64 -16.19 10.35
N TYR A 161 -1.82 -15.35 9.72
CA TYR A 161 -2.24 -14.02 9.28
C TYR A 161 -3.27 -14.06 8.15
N SER A 162 -3.31 -15.13 7.37
CA SER A 162 -4.31 -15.33 6.32
C SER A 162 -5.75 -15.47 6.84
N PHE A 163 -5.96 -15.68 8.14
CA PHE A 163 -7.29 -15.72 8.75
C PHE A 163 -7.58 -14.52 9.68
N SER A 164 -6.56 -13.90 10.26
CA SER A 164 -6.75 -12.81 11.24
C SER A 164 -6.91 -11.42 10.65
N GLY A 165 -6.65 -11.25 9.35
CA GLY A 165 -6.83 -9.97 8.62
C GLY A 165 -8.25 -9.73 8.10
N PHE A 166 -9.21 -10.60 8.46
CA PHE A 166 -10.61 -10.57 8.04
C PHE A 166 -11.54 -10.13 9.17
#